data_AF-A0A1M5C7M6-F1
#
_entry.id   AF-A0A1M5C7M6-F1
#
_cell.length_a   1.000
_cell.length_b   1.000
_cell.length_c   1.000
_cell.angle_alpha   90.00
_cell.angle_beta   90.00
_cell.angle_gamma   90.00
#
_symmetry.space_group_name_H-M   'P 1'
#
loop_
_entity.id
_entity.type
_entity.pdbx_description
1 polymer ?
#
loop_
_entity_poly.entity_id
_entity_poly.type
_entity_poly.pdbx_seq_one_letter_code
_entity_poly.pdbx_strand_id
1 'polypeptide(L)'
;MLDRIDLFVEVPPVEYSSIADAKSGRSSAEMRKNVNRARQMQIERYKGINVYSNAQLSHQQISKYITLDKKSQNLLESAYSKMRLSVRSYYRILKVARTIADLEGSEVVRSYHVAEALQYKANFPVFNDVF
;
A
#
# COMPACT_ATOMS: atom_id res chain seq x y z
N MET A 1 -22.20 -3.15 -4.08
CA MET A 1 -21.77 -2.66 -2.76
C MET A 1 -20.36 -3.20 -2.49
N LEU A 2 -19.35 -2.46 -2.93
CA LEU A 2 -17.91 -2.76 -2.85
C LEU A 2 -17.17 -1.75 -1.93
N ASP A 3 -17.90 -0.76 -1.39
CA ASP A 3 -17.37 0.43 -0.71
C ASP A 3 -16.73 0.19 0.66
N ARG A 4 -16.69 -1.07 1.13
CA ARG A 4 -16.11 -1.48 2.42
C ARG A 4 -14.87 -2.37 2.30
N ILE A 5 -14.45 -2.73 1.09
CA ILE A 5 -13.22 -3.52 0.89
C ILE A 5 -12.10 -2.56 0.48
N ASP A 6 -11.07 -2.48 1.34
CA ASP A 6 -9.96 -1.54 1.17
C ASP A 6 -8.90 -2.02 0.18
N LEU A 7 -8.69 -3.33 0.07
CA LEU A 7 -7.69 -3.95 -0.83
C LEU A 7 -8.28 -5.18 -1.53
N PHE A 8 -7.94 -5.34 -2.80
CA PHE A 8 -8.24 -6.48 -3.65
C PHE A 8 -6.92 -7.02 -4.20
N VAL A 9 -6.69 -8.33 -4.04
CA VAL A 9 -5.51 -9.02 -4.57
C VAL A 9 -6.00 -10.33 -5.17
N GLU A 10 -5.75 -10.52 -6.46
CA GLU A 10 -5.94 -11.80 -7.12
C GLU A 10 -4.70 -12.66 -6.86
N VAL A 11 -4.91 -13.89 -6.41
CA VAL A 11 -3.84 -14.85 -6.16
C VAL A 11 -3.98 -15.96 -7.19
N PRO A 12 -3.01 -16.16 -8.09
CA PRO A 12 -3.08 -17.24 -9.06
C PRO A 12 -3.06 -18.59 -8.33
N PRO A 13 -3.72 -19.61 -8.91
CA PRO A 13 -3.66 -20.97 -8.36
C PRO A 13 -2.20 -21.44 -8.30
N VAL A 14 -1.85 -22.09 -7.20
CA VAL A 14 -0.50 -22.63 -6.99
C VAL A 14 -0.47 -24.06 -7.54
N GLU A 15 0.57 -24.42 -8.31
CA GLU A 15 0.73 -25.80 -8.77
C GLU A 15 0.91 -26.78 -7.61
N TYR A 16 0.36 -27.99 -7.72
CA TYR A 16 0.49 -29.03 -6.69
C TYR A 16 1.96 -29.37 -6.38
N SER A 17 2.83 -29.32 -7.39
CA SER A 17 4.28 -29.48 -7.26
C SER A 17 4.90 -28.48 -6.26
N SER A 18 4.41 -27.24 -6.23
CA SER A 18 4.87 -26.19 -5.31
C SER A 18 4.31 -26.33 -3.90
N ILE A 19 3.24 -27.11 -3.72
CA ILE A 19 2.73 -27.50 -2.40
C ILE A 19 3.57 -28.65 -1.84
N ALA A 20 3.99 -29.59 -2.71
CA ALA A 20 4.85 -30.71 -2.36
C ALA A 20 6.30 -30.29 -2.11
N ASP A 21 6.82 -29.34 -2.90
CA ASP A 21 8.08 -28.66 -2.65
C ASP A 21 7.87 -27.61 -1.55
N ALA A 22 7.97 -28.03 -0.29
CA ALA A 22 8.02 -27.15 0.87
C ALA A 22 9.31 -26.31 0.90
N LYS A 23 9.57 -25.51 -0.14
CA LYS A 23 10.59 -24.45 -0.07
C LYS A 23 10.17 -23.49 1.04
N SER A 24 11.04 -23.34 2.03
CA SER A 24 10.84 -22.43 3.16
C SER A 24 10.80 -20.98 2.65
N GLY A 25 9.60 -20.49 2.39
CA GLY A 25 9.35 -19.05 2.25
C GLY A 25 9.62 -18.32 3.58
N ARG A 26 9.46 -16.99 3.57
CA ARG A 26 9.53 -16.20 4.81
C ARG A 26 8.52 -16.74 5.82
N SER A 27 9.00 -17.03 7.02
CA SER A 27 8.16 -17.48 8.12
C SER A 27 7.21 -16.36 8.59
N SER A 28 6.06 -16.74 9.15
CA SER A 28 5.15 -15.78 9.78
C SER A 28 5.82 -15.01 10.92
N ALA A 29 6.84 -15.60 11.57
CA ALA A 29 7.63 -14.94 12.60
C ALA A 29 8.48 -13.79 12.02
N GLU A 30 9.13 -13.99 10.88
CA GLU A 30 9.87 -12.93 10.18
C GLU A 30 8.92 -11.82 9.68
N MET A 31 7.78 -12.21 9.10
CA MET A 31 6.77 -11.23 8.67
C MET A 31 6.24 -10.40 9.83
N ARG A 32 5.99 -11.03 10.99
CA ARG A 32 5.57 -10.32 12.21
C ARG A 32 6.58 -9.27 12.64
N LYS A 33 7.89 -9.56 12.56
CA LYS A 33 8.93 -8.58 12.90
C LYS A 33 8.85 -7.34 12.01
N ASN A 34 8.67 -7.52 10.70
CA ASN A 34 8.53 -6.40 9.75
C ASN A 34 7.28 -5.56 10.02
N VAL A 35 6.14 -6.22 10.26
CA VAL A 35 4.88 -5.53 10.59
C VAL A 35 5.01 -4.73 11.87
N ASN A 36 5.62 -5.30 12.91
CA ASN A 36 5.82 -4.61 14.19
C ASN A 36 6.76 -3.40 14.04
N ARG A 37 7.83 -3.52 13.25
CA ARG A 37 8.71 -2.39 12.94
C ARG A 37 7.95 -1.25 12.26
N ALA A 38 7.16 -1.56 11.23
CA ALA A 38 6.34 -0.57 10.54
C ALA A 38 5.32 0.09 11.48
N ARG A 39 4.72 -0.69 12.40
CA ARG A 39 3.80 -0.17 13.42
C ARG A 39 4.49 0.78 14.40
N GLN A 40 5.70 0.46 14.84
CA GLN A 40 6.47 1.37 15.71
C GLN A 40 6.77 2.69 15.00
N MET A 41 7.16 2.65 13.73
CA MET A 41 7.37 3.86 12.94
C MET A 41 6.11 4.73 12.86
N GLN A 42 4.93 4.12 12.73
CA GLN A 42 3.66 4.85 12.74
C GLN A 42 3.35 5.48 14.10
N ILE A 43 3.56 4.74 15.19
CA ILE A 43 3.36 5.25 16.56
C ILE A 43 4.24 6.47 16.82
N GLU A 44 5.53 6.39 16.47
CA GLU A 44 6.44 7.52 16.64
C GLU A 44 6.07 8.71 15.74
N ARG A 45 5.75 8.46 14.46
CA ARG A 45 5.36 9.51 13.51
C ARG A 45 4.11 10.27 13.96
N TYR A 46 3.18 9.60 14.61
CA TYR A 46 1.90 10.16 15.05
C TYR A 46 1.87 10.46 16.55
N LYS A 47 3.03 10.50 17.20
CA LYS A 47 3.12 10.85 18.62
C LYS A 47 2.53 12.25 18.87
N GLY A 48 1.71 12.36 19.92
CA GLY A 48 1.05 13.61 20.28
C GLY A 48 -0.25 13.90 19.52
N ILE A 49 -0.71 13.00 18.65
CA ILE A 49 -2.06 13.05 18.07
C ILE A 49 -2.81 11.73 18.31
N ASN A 50 -4.14 11.75 18.26
CA ASN A 50 -4.98 10.56 18.45
C ASN A 50 -5.05 9.69 17.17
N VAL A 51 -3.89 9.30 16.63
CA VAL A 51 -3.73 8.48 15.43
C VAL A 51 -2.67 7.41 15.71
N TYR A 52 -2.99 6.16 15.44
CA TYR A 52 -2.13 5.00 15.72
C TYR A 52 -1.74 4.23 14.46
N SER A 53 -2.24 4.66 13.29
CA SER A 53 -1.92 4.02 12.02
C SER A 53 -2.18 4.91 10.82
N ASN A 54 -1.56 4.57 9.68
CA ASN A 54 -1.78 5.26 8.41
C ASN A 54 -3.26 5.25 7.98
N ALA A 55 -4.01 4.20 8.31
CA ALA A 55 -5.41 4.05 7.97
C ALA A 55 -6.30 5.14 8.61
N GLN A 56 -5.93 5.61 9.80
CA GLN A 56 -6.71 6.57 10.60
C GLN A 56 -6.47 8.04 10.20
N LEU A 57 -5.50 8.32 9.32
CA LEU A 57 -5.21 9.69 8.93
C LEU A 57 -6.42 10.38 8.29
N SER A 58 -6.72 11.61 8.71
CA SER A 58 -7.66 12.48 8.03
C SER A 58 -7.06 13.05 6.74
N HIS A 59 -7.89 13.61 5.87
CA HIS A 59 -7.44 14.26 4.63
C HIS A 59 -6.39 15.35 4.88
N GLN A 60 -6.56 16.15 5.93
CA GLN A 60 -5.61 17.20 6.31
C GLN A 60 -4.29 16.63 6.85
N GLN A 61 -4.34 15.47 7.51
CA GLN A 61 -3.14 14.83 8.07
C GLN A 61 -2.33 14.10 6.98
N ILE A 62 -2.98 13.64 5.91
CA ILE A 62 -2.30 12.97 4.79
C ILE A 62 -1.23 13.88 4.18
N SER A 63 -1.54 15.13 3.86
CA SER A 63 -0.57 16.06 3.27
C SER A 63 0.59 16.38 4.22
N LYS A 64 0.35 16.32 5.53
CA LYS A 64 1.37 16.55 6.56
C LYS A 64 2.34 15.37 6.72
N TYR A 65 1.82 14.14 6.67
CA TYR A 65 2.60 12.94 7.05
C TYR A 65 2.99 12.03 5.88
N ILE A 66 2.49 12.29 4.68
CA ILE A 66 2.80 11.51 3.48
C ILE A 66 3.53 12.40 2.49
N THR A 67 4.86 12.36 2.55
CA THR A 67 5.73 13.02 1.59
C THR A 67 5.94 12.12 0.37
N LEU A 68 5.68 12.68 -0.81
CA LEU A 68 5.86 12.04 -2.11
C LEU A 68 7.00 12.70 -2.87
N ASP A 69 7.82 11.89 -3.54
CA ASP A 69 8.74 12.42 -4.56
C ASP A 69 7.98 12.85 -5.83
N LYS A 70 8.66 13.58 -6.73
CA LYS A 70 8.03 14.10 -7.95
C LYS A 70 7.51 12.99 -8.87
N LYS A 71 8.22 11.85 -8.94
CA LYS A 71 7.81 10.70 -9.76
C LYS A 71 6.51 10.09 -9.25
N SER A 72 6.36 9.98 -7.93
CA SER A 72 5.15 9.47 -7.26
C SER A 72 3.96 10.37 -7.48
N GLN A 73 4.16 11.69 -7.40
CA GLN A 73 3.11 12.68 -7.68
C GLN A 73 2.60 12.53 -9.13
N ASN A 74 3.50 12.49 -10.11
CA ASN A 74 3.14 12.34 -11.52
C ASN A 74 2.41 11.02 -11.79
N LEU A 75 2.83 9.92 -11.14
CA LEU A 75 2.17 8.61 -11.26
C LEU A 75 0.75 8.65 -10.68
N LEU A 76 0.57 9.23 -9.49
CA LEU A 76 -0.74 9.37 -8.86
C LEU A 76 -1.68 10.24 -9.70
N GLU A 77 -1.20 11.34 -10.24
CA GLU A 77 -1.98 12.22 -11.12
C GLU A 77 -2.42 11.48 -12.39
N SER A 78 -1.50 10.75 -13.03
CA SER A 78 -1.81 9.93 -14.20
C SER A 78 -2.84 8.85 -13.88
N ALA A 79 -2.68 8.16 -12.75
CA ALA A 79 -3.62 7.12 -12.31
C ALA A 79 -4.99 7.71 -11.97
N TYR A 80 -5.05 8.87 -11.32
CA TYR A 80 -6.30 9.56 -10.99
C TYR A 80 -7.16 9.80 -12.22
N SER A 81 -6.55 10.36 -13.27
CA SER A 81 -7.22 10.66 -14.53
C SER A 81 -7.54 9.40 -15.35
N LYS A 82 -6.56 8.51 -15.56
CA LYS A 82 -6.72 7.33 -16.43
C LYS A 82 -7.65 6.27 -15.83
N MET A 83 -7.59 6.06 -14.52
CA MET A 83 -8.40 5.05 -13.83
C MET A 83 -9.70 5.64 -13.25
N ARG A 84 -9.99 6.92 -13.52
CA ARG A 84 -11.16 7.66 -13.01
C ARG A 84 -11.35 7.47 -11.50
N LEU A 85 -10.27 7.67 -10.74
CA LEU A 85 -10.30 7.43 -9.30
C LEU A 85 -11.21 8.45 -8.62
N SER A 86 -12.03 7.96 -7.68
CA SER A 86 -12.70 8.86 -6.75
C SER A 86 -11.69 9.48 -5.78
N VAL A 87 -12.02 10.65 -5.24
CA VAL A 87 -11.23 11.31 -4.17
C VAL A 87 -10.96 10.36 -3.00
N ARG A 88 -11.97 9.57 -2.58
CA ARG A 88 -11.82 8.55 -1.54
C ARG A 88 -10.77 7.49 -1.91
N SER A 89 -10.80 7.03 -3.16
CA SER A 89 -9.82 6.05 -3.65
C SER A 89 -8.41 6.59 -3.66
N TYR A 90 -8.24 7.84 -4.13
CA TYR A 90 -6.96 8.54 -4.12
C TYR A 90 -6.33 8.58 -2.72
N TYR A 91 -7.11 9.00 -1.71
CA TYR A 91 -6.62 9.03 -0.34
C TYR A 91 -6.35 7.65 0.25
N ARG A 92 -7.11 6.62 -0.15
CA ARG A 92 -6.83 5.24 0.24
C ARG A 92 -5.50 4.77 -0.32
N ILE A 93 -5.24 5.01 -1.61
CA ILE A 93 -3.96 4.66 -2.26
C ILE A 93 -2.79 5.31 -1.51
N LEU A 94 -2.90 6.59 -1.13
CA LEU A 94 -1.86 7.26 -0.35
C LEU A 94 -1.56 6.57 0.98
N LYS A 95 -2.60 6.20 1.74
CA LYS A 95 -2.46 5.50 3.03
C LYS A 95 -1.82 4.11 2.87
N VAL A 96 -2.17 3.41 1.80
CA VAL A 96 -1.61 2.10 1.46
C VAL A 96 -0.14 2.23 1.04
N ALA A 97 0.18 3.16 0.14
CA ALA A 97 1.55 3.44 -0.29
C ALA A 97 2.46 3.85 0.88
N ARG A 98 1.95 4.64 1.83
CA ARG A 98 2.67 4.96 3.09
C ARG A 98 2.94 3.73 3.95
N THR A 99 2.01 2.78 3.98
CA THR A 99 2.17 1.52 4.73
C THR A 99 3.21 0.62 4.08
N ILE A 100 3.23 0.53 2.75
CA ILE A 100 4.27 -0.19 2.00
C ILE A 100 5.65 0.45 2.28
N ALA A 101 5.74 1.79 2.22
CA ALA A 101 6.97 2.50 2.56
C ALA A 101 7.44 2.23 4.00
N ASP A 102 6.51 2.14 4.98
CA ASP A 102 6.86 1.78 6.35
C ASP A 102 7.39 0.34 6.46
N LEU A 103 6.80 -0.60 5.73
CA LEU A 103 7.27 -1.99 5.66
C LEU A 103 8.67 -2.08 5.05
N GLU A 104 9.05 -1.19 4.15
CA GLU A 104 10.42 -1.07 3.63
C GLU A 104 11.36 -0.23 4.50
N GLY A 105 10.82 0.54 5.46
CA GLY A 105 11.61 1.49 6.25
C GLY A 105 11.94 2.79 5.50
N SER A 106 11.25 3.10 4.42
CA SER A 106 11.45 4.32 3.63
C SER A 106 10.69 5.51 4.22
N GLU A 107 11.38 6.62 4.49
CA GLU A 107 10.74 7.86 4.95
C GLU A 107 9.92 8.56 3.86
N VAL A 108 10.31 8.42 2.60
CA VAL A 108 9.62 9.01 1.44
C VAL A 108 8.78 7.95 0.75
N VAL A 109 7.54 8.29 0.38
CA VAL A 109 6.74 7.46 -0.51
C VAL A 109 7.23 7.69 -1.94
N ARG A 110 7.60 6.59 -2.60
CA ARG A 110 8.27 6.54 -3.90
C ARG A 110 7.34 5.91 -4.91
N SER A 111 7.66 6.07 -6.19
CA SER A 111 6.74 5.70 -7.26
C SER A 111 6.36 4.22 -7.25
N TYR A 112 7.28 3.34 -6.84
CA TYR A 112 7.00 1.91 -6.75
C TYR A 112 6.06 1.55 -5.58
N HIS A 113 6.15 2.25 -4.43
CA HIS A 113 5.17 2.12 -3.35
C HIS A 113 3.76 2.51 -3.80
N VAL A 114 3.66 3.56 -4.64
CA VAL A 114 2.39 3.99 -5.25
C VAL A 114 1.89 2.95 -6.25
N ALA A 115 2.78 2.44 -7.11
CA ALA A 115 2.42 1.45 -8.13
C ALA A 115 1.84 0.18 -7.50
N GLU A 116 2.47 -0.34 -6.45
CA GLU A 116 1.98 -1.49 -5.70
C GLU A 116 0.63 -1.20 -5.03
N ALA A 117 0.48 -0.03 -4.39
CA ALA A 117 -0.81 0.37 -3.81
C ALA A 117 -1.94 0.49 -4.84
N LEU A 118 -1.63 0.90 -6.08
CA LEU A 118 -2.58 0.94 -7.19
C LEU A 118 -2.99 -0.45 -7.64
N GLN A 119 -2.06 -1.41 -7.68
CA GLN A 119 -2.36 -2.81 -8.03
C GLN A 119 -3.37 -3.42 -7.04
N TYR A 120 -3.20 -3.15 -5.73
CA TYR A 120 -4.14 -3.64 -4.71
C TYR A 120 -5.53 -3.01 -4.74
N LYS A 121 -5.76 -2.01 -5.58
CA LYS A 121 -7.11 -1.46 -5.78
C LYS A 121 -7.87 -2.20 -6.88
N ALA A 122 -7.19 -2.94 -7.75
CA ALA A 122 -7.75 -3.34 -9.03
C ALA A 122 -8.78 -4.46 -8.90
N ASN A 123 -9.96 -4.19 -9.45
CA ASN A 123 -10.86 -5.15 -10.07
C ASN A 123 -10.74 -5.02 -11.62
N PHE A 124 -9.55 -4.64 -12.11
CA PHE A 124 -9.36 -4.18 -13.49
C PHE A 124 -8.32 -5.04 -14.23
N PRO A 125 -8.68 -5.66 -15.37
CA PRO A 125 -7.78 -6.49 -16.18
C PRO A 125 -6.63 -5.71 -16.87
N VAL A 126 -6.55 -4.38 -16.68
CA VAL A 126 -5.59 -3.51 -17.39
C VAL A 126 -4.15 -3.63 -16.86
N PHE A 127 -3.95 -4.21 -15.67
CA PHE A 127 -2.60 -4.40 -15.11
C PHE A 127 -1.92 -5.71 -15.53
N ASN A 128 -2.59 -6.58 -16.29
CA ASN A 128 -1.98 -7.83 -16.77
C ASN A 128 -1.06 -7.64 -17.99
N ASP A 129 -1.08 -6.48 -18.65
CA ASP A 129 -0.34 -6.26 -19.91
C ASP A 129 0.77 -5.19 -19.81
N VAL A 130 1.12 -4.68 -18.63
CA VAL A 130 2.03 -3.51 -18.50
C VAL A 130 3.23 -3.73 -17.56
N PHE A 131 3.44 -4.93 -17.04
CA PHE A 131 4.71 -5.30 -16.37
C PHE A 131 5.10 -6.73 -16.70
#